data_AF-A0A353MDH3-F1
#
_entry.id   AF-A0A353MDH3-F1
#
_cell.length_a   1.000
_cell.length_b   1.000
_cell.length_c   1.000
_cell.angle_alpha   90.00
_cell.angle_beta   90.00
_cell.angle_gamma   90.00
#
_symmetry.space_group_name_H-M   'P 1'
#
loop_
_entity.id
_entity.type
_entity.pdbx_description
1 polymer ?
#
loop_
_entity_poly.entity_id
_entity_poly.type
_entity_poly.pdbx_seq_one_letter_code
_entity_poly.pdbx_strand_id
1 'polypeptide(L)'
;MMAPLNALAGAVTLRITLYVCAALLLLSIVLGGWLKVTMLQRDKARADNAGWSAMAKLQNQAVEQWQEKAEAQQLRAADAQSESVQIRNASRKEVAKIMSAQVPSKCPDAVQWGAIEAAKLAELWEENQ
;
A
#
# COMPACT_ATOMS: atom_id res chain seq x y z
N MET A 1 -90.05 -22.91 16.73
CA MET A 1 -88.91 -23.07 17.65
C MET A 1 -87.65 -23.39 16.83
N MET A 2 -86.86 -22.38 16.46
CA MET A 2 -85.55 -22.54 15.82
C MET A 2 -84.66 -21.41 16.33
N ALA A 3 -84.04 -21.60 17.50
CA ALA A 3 -83.17 -20.59 18.11
C ALA A 3 -81.93 -21.09 18.89
N PRO A 4 -81.48 -22.36 18.85
CA PRO A 4 -80.18 -22.70 19.46
C PRO A 4 -79.00 -22.78 18.47
N LEU A 5 -79.24 -22.99 17.16
CA LEU A 5 -78.16 -23.23 16.19
C LEU A 5 -77.39 -21.95 15.79
N ASN A 6 -78.07 -20.81 15.63
CA ASN A 6 -77.43 -19.55 15.24
C ASN A 6 -76.56 -18.95 16.36
N ALA A 7 -76.91 -19.19 17.62
CA ALA A 7 -76.14 -18.71 18.77
C ALA A 7 -74.82 -19.51 18.96
N LEU A 8 -74.86 -20.83 18.75
CA LEU A 8 -73.67 -21.69 18.76
C LEU A 8 -72.75 -21.41 17.57
N ALA A 9 -73.32 -21.21 16.37
CA ALA A 9 -72.55 -20.82 15.19
C ALA A 9 -71.81 -19.49 15.43
N GLY A 10 -72.50 -18.46 15.94
CA GLY A 10 -71.89 -17.16 16.24
C GLY A 10 -70.75 -17.22 17.29
N ALA A 11 -70.88 -18.07 18.31
CA ALA A 11 -69.83 -18.26 19.31
C ALA A 11 -68.57 -18.93 18.73
N VAL A 12 -68.72 -19.86 17.78
CA VAL A 12 -67.60 -20.51 17.10
C VAL A 12 -66.90 -19.54 16.16
N THR A 13 -67.63 -18.75 15.38
CA THR A 13 -67.04 -17.73 14.48
C THR A 13 -66.25 -16.69 15.26
N LEU A 14 -66.76 -16.26 16.42
CA LEU A 14 -66.12 -15.25 17.28
C LEU A 14 -64.82 -15.77 17.93
N ARG A 15 -64.75 -17.06 18.26
CA ARG A 15 -63.50 -17.69 18.72
C ARG A 15 -62.48 -17.79 17.59
N ILE A 16 -62.91 -18.19 16.40
CA ILE A 16 -62.02 -18.29 15.23
C ILE A 16 -61.43 -16.91 14.88
N THR A 17 -62.25 -15.86 14.85
CA THR A 17 -61.75 -14.50 14.59
C THR A 17 -60.80 -14.00 15.66
N LEU A 18 -61.05 -14.31 16.94
CA LEU A 18 -60.10 -14.00 18.02
C LEU A 18 -58.76 -14.71 17.84
N TYR A 19 -58.75 -16.00 17.46
CA TYR A 19 -57.51 -16.72 17.19
C TYR A 19 -56.76 -16.15 15.99
N VAL A 20 -57.47 -15.77 14.92
CA VAL A 20 -56.87 -15.12 13.75
C VAL A 20 -56.25 -13.77 14.13
N CYS A 21 -56.96 -12.95 14.90
CA CYS A 21 -56.44 -11.68 15.41
C CYS A 21 -55.20 -11.88 16.30
N ALA A 22 -55.23 -12.87 17.21
CA ALA A 22 -54.09 -13.20 18.05
C ALA A 22 -52.88 -13.68 17.22
N ALA A 23 -53.12 -14.51 16.19
CA ALA A 23 -52.08 -14.96 15.28
C ALA A 23 -51.46 -13.81 14.49
N LEU A 24 -52.27 -12.86 13.99
CA LEU A 24 -51.78 -11.67 13.28
C LEU A 24 -50.95 -10.76 14.20
N LEU A 25 -51.35 -10.61 15.47
CA LEU A 25 -50.57 -9.87 16.46
C LEU A 25 -49.22 -10.53 16.76
N LEU A 26 -49.18 -11.85 16.90
CA LEU A 26 -47.91 -12.57 17.08
C LEU A 26 -47.01 -12.42 15.84
N LEU A 27 -47.60 -12.51 14.66
CA LEU A 27 -46.87 -12.40 13.40
C LEU A 27 -46.26 -11.00 13.23
N SER A 28 -47.00 -9.94 13.58
CA SER A 28 -46.48 -8.55 13.53
C SER A 28 -45.33 -8.31 14.51
N ILE A 29 -45.39 -8.90 15.71
CA ILE A 29 -44.30 -8.81 16.71
C ILE A 29 -43.04 -9.51 16.17
N VAL A 30 -43.18 -10.71 15.61
CA VAL A 30 -42.05 -11.46 15.05
C VAL A 30 -41.42 -10.71 13.87
N LEU A 31 -42.23 -10.21 12.94
CA LEU A 31 -41.76 -9.40 11.82
C LEU A 31 -41.06 -8.12 12.28
N GLY A 32 -41.61 -7.43 13.29
CA GLY A 32 -40.99 -6.26 13.89
C GLY A 32 -39.62 -6.55 14.50
N GLY A 33 -39.48 -7.69 15.19
CA GLY A 33 -38.22 -8.17 15.73
C GLY A 33 -37.18 -8.45 14.65
N TRP A 34 -37.56 -9.19 13.60
CA TRP A 34 -36.70 -9.48 12.45
C TRP A 34 -36.24 -8.21 11.74
N LEU A 35 -37.15 -7.26 11.51
CA LEU A 35 -36.85 -6.00 10.87
C LEU A 35 -35.81 -5.20 11.66
N LYS A 36 -35.95 -5.14 12.99
CA LYS A 36 -34.98 -4.47 13.86
C LYS A 36 -33.59 -5.12 13.81
N VAL A 37 -33.52 -6.46 13.80
CA VAL A 37 -32.25 -7.19 13.68
C VAL A 37 -31.58 -6.92 12.33
N THR A 38 -32.32 -6.97 11.24
CA THR A 38 -31.77 -6.71 9.89
C THR A 38 -31.28 -5.27 9.74
N MET A 39 -31.97 -4.28 10.34
CA MET A 39 -31.50 -2.89 10.37
C MET A 39 -30.16 -2.76 11.11
N LEU A 40 -30.03 -3.37 12.30
CA LEU A 40 -28.77 -3.34 13.06
C LEU A 40 -27.62 -4.00 12.29
N GLN A 41 -27.88 -5.13 11.62
CA GLN A 41 -26.87 -5.80 10.79
C GLN A 41 -26.44 -4.93 9.60
N ARG A 42 -27.40 -4.25 8.96
CA ARG A 42 -27.12 -3.33 7.86
C ARG A 42 -26.30 -2.13 8.31
N ASP A 43 -26.59 -1.55 9.47
CA ASP A 43 -25.84 -0.42 10.01
C ASP A 43 -24.42 -0.84 10.42
N LYS A 44 -24.27 -2.03 10.99
CA LYS A 44 -22.95 -2.62 11.25
C LYS A 44 -22.15 -2.81 9.96
N ALA A 45 -22.76 -3.41 8.93
CA ALA A 45 -22.09 -3.61 7.64
C ALA A 45 -21.68 -2.29 6.98
N ARG A 46 -22.49 -1.23 7.13
CA ARG A 46 -22.14 0.13 6.66
C ARG A 46 -20.96 0.72 7.42
N ALA A 47 -20.94 0.58 8.75
CA ALA A 47 -19.83 1.04 9.57
C ALA A 47 -18.53 0.28 9.22
N ASP A 48 -18.61 -1.03 9.08
CA ASP A 48 -17.48 -1.87 8.69
C ASP A 48 -16.96 -1.46 7.31
N ASN A 49 -17.84 -1.29 6.31
CA ASN A 49 -17.45 -0.87 4.96
C ASN A 49 -16.81 0.53 4.95
N ALA A 50 -17.32 1.48 5.75
CA ALA A 50 -16.69 2.79 5.90
C ALA A 50 -15.28 2.67 6.50
N GLY A 51 -15.09 1.78 7.50
CA GLY A 51 -13.78 1.46 8.08
C GLY A 51 -12.81 0.85 7.07
N TRP A 52 -13.25 -0.16 6.32
CA TRP A 52 -12.45 -0.79 5.25
C TRP A 52 -12.08 0.22 4.15
N SER A 53 -13.02 1.09 3.76
CA SER A 53 -12.76 2.13 2.76
C SER A 53 -11.71 3.14 3.24
N ALA A 54 -11.76 3.54 4.51
CA ALA A 54 -10.77 4.42 5.10
C ALA A 54 -9.38 3.77 5.15
N MET A 55 -9.31 2.49 5.55
CA MET A 55 -8.05 1.74 5.54
C MET A 55 -7.48 1.59 4.13
N ALA A 56 -8.33 1.28 3.14
CA ALA A 56 -7.91 1.16 1.74
C ALA A 56 -7.33 2.47 1.20
N LYS A 57 -7.94 3.63 1.53
CA LYS A 57 -7.38 4.93 1.16
C LYS A 57 -6.01 5.17 1.77
N LEU A 58 -5.83 4.82 3.05
CA LEU A 58 -4.55 5.00 3.74
C LEU A 58 -3.45 4.09 3.18
N GLN A 59 -3.79 2.85 2.84
CA GLN A 59 -2.87 1.94 2.16
C GLN A 59 -2.49 2.44 0.77
N ASN A 60 -3.44 2.94 -0.03
CA ASN A 60 -3.14 3.49 -1.35
C ASN A 60 -2.21 4.70 -1.27
N GLN A 61 -2.45 5.63 -0.33
CA GLN A 61 -1.55 6.76 -0.09
C GLN A 61 -0.14 6.31 0.31
N ALA A 62 -0.03 5.28 1.14
CA ALA A 62 1.27 4.73 1.50
C ALA A 62 1.99 4.12 0.27
N VAL A 63 1.27 3.41 -0.59
CA VAL A 63 1.83 2.83 -1.82
C VAL A 63 2.29 3.92 -2.79
N GLU A 64 1.51 4.98 -2.99
CA GLU A 64 1.90 6.13 -3.83
C GLU A 64 3.20 6.77 -3.31
N GLN A 65 3.30 7.03 -2.01
CA GLN A 65 4.53 7.57 -1.41
C GLN A 65 5.73 6.62 -1.54
N TRP A 66 5.50 5.31 -1.48
CA TRP A 66 6.55 4.32 -1.69
C TRP A 66 7.02 4.28 -3.13
N GLN A 67 6.10 4.40 -4.10
CA GLN A 67 6.45 4.48 -5.52
C GLN A 67 7.26 5.75 -5.81
N GLU A 68 6.83 6.92 -5.34
CA GLU A 68 7.57 8.17 -5.51
C GLU A 68 9.00 8.08 -4.95
N LYS A 69 9.16 7.49 -3.75
CA LYS A 69 10.48 7.29 -3.14
C LYS A 69 11.32 6.28 -3.92
N ALA A 70 10.72 5.22 -4.44
CA ALA A 70 11.42 4.22 -5.24
C ALA A 70 11.92 4.82 -6.56
N GLU A 71 11.11 5.63 -7.24
CA GLU A 71 11.50 6.35 -8.46
C GLU A 71 12.64 7.33 -8.18
N ALA A 72 12.54 8.11 -7.08
CA ALA A 72 13.61 9.01 -6.67
C ALA A 72 14.92 8.27 -6.35
N GLN A 73 14.84 7.08 -5.75
CA GLN A 73 16.03 6.24 -5.52
C GLN A 73 16.60 5.66 -6.81
N GLN A 74 15.75 5.26 -7.77
CA GLN A 74 16.20 4.79 -9.07
C GLN A 74 16.93 5.88 -9.85
N LEU A 75 16.41 7.13 -9.83
CA LEU A 75 17.07 8.29 -10.43
C LEU A 75 18.45 8.52 -9.81
N ARG A 76 18.55 8.56 -8.48
CA ARG A 76 19.84 8.72 -7.78
C ARG A 76 20.83 7.58 -8.09
N ALA A 77 20.33 6.35 -8.19
CA ALA A 77 21.17 5.20 -8.55
C ALA A 77 21.66 5.29 -10.00
N ALA A 78 20.81 5.75 -10.92
CA ALA A 78 21.18 5.96 -12.32
C ALA A 78 22.20 7.11 -12.46
N ASP A 79 22.01 8.22 -11.75
CA ASP A 79 22.94 9.35 -11.73
C ASP A 79 24.31 8.92 -11.19
N ALA A 80 24.32 8.25 -10.03
CA ALA A 80 25.54 7.70 -9.43
C ALA A 80 26.23 6.65 -10.33
N GLN A 81 25.46 5.84 -11.05
CA GLN A 81 26.01 4.92 -12.04
C GLN A 81 26.68 5.68 -13.19
N SER A 82 26.03 6.72 -13.71
CA SER A 82 26.56 7.58 -14.77
C SER A 82 27.88 8.24 -14.33
N GLU A 83 27.91 8.82 -13.12
CA GLU A 83 29.10 9.45 -12.55
C GLU A 83 30.22 8.43 -12.37
N SER A 84 29.91 7.25 -11.81
CA SER A 84 30.91 6.19 -11.64
C SER A 84 31.54 5.74 -12.97
N VAL A 85 30.77 5.74 -14.06
CA VAL A 85 31.26 5.42 -15.40
C VAL A 85 32.17 6.52 -15.93
N GLN A 86 31.82 7.80 -15.71
CA GLN A 86 32.65 8.94 -16.09
C GLN A 86 33.99 8.91 -15.34
N ILE A 87 33.95 8.71 -14.02
CA ILE A 87 35.15 8.60 -13.18
C ILE A 87 36.03 7.44 -13.66
N ARG A 88 35.47 6.24 -13.84
CA ARG A 88 36.21 5.08 -14.36
C ARG A 88 36.86 5.36 -15.72
N ASN A 89 36.16 6.06 -16.61
CA ASN A 89 36.70 6.40 -17.93
C ASN A 89 37.83 7.44 -17.83
N ALA A 90 37.70 8.44 -16.96
CA ALA A 90 38.75 9.42 -16.70
C ALA A 90 40.00 8.75 -16.09
N SER A 91 39.82 7.95 -15.04
CA SER A 91 40.92 7.19 -14.43
C SER A 91 41.59 6.24 -15.43
N ARG A 92 40.82 5.54 -16.28
CA ARG A 92 41.40 4.67 -17.33
C ARG A 92 42.28 5.45 -18.31
N LYS A 93 41.88 6.66 -18.71
CA LYS A 93 42.68 7.50 -19.62
C LYS A 93 44.00 7.92 -18.98
N GLU A 94 43.98 8.36 -17.73
CA GLU A 94 45.20 8.78 -17.03
C GLU A 94 46.13 7.61 -16.70
N VAL A 95 45.58 6.46 -16.29
CA VAL A 95 46.38 5.23 -16.12
C VAL A 95 47.05 4.82 -17.44
N ALA A 96 46.32 4.86 -18.56
CA ALA A 96 46.89 4.54 -19.86
C ALA A 96 48.03 5.51 -20.23
N LYS A 97 47.89 6.80 -19.92
CA LYS A 97 48.92 7.82 -20.14
C LYS A 97 50.16 7.54 -19.30
N ILE A 98 50.01 7.23 -18.01
CA ILE A 98 51.11 6.86 -17.11
C ILE A 98 51.80 5.58 -17.57
N MET A 99 51.05 4.55 -18.00
CA MET A 99 51.62 3.31 -18.53
C MET A 99 52.41 3.51 -19.84
N SER A 100 52.04 4.50 -20.64
CA SER A 100 52.75 4.87 -21.87
C SER A 100 53.90 5.86 -21.65
N ALA A 101 53.98 6.46 -20.46
CA ALA A 101 55.00 7.45 -20.15
C ALA A 101 56.35 6.78 -19.93
N GLN A 102 57.41 7.43 -20.41
CA GLN A 102 58.75 6.91 -20.31
C GLN A 102 59.28 7.09 -18.88
N VAL A 103 59.47 5.96 -18.18
CA VAL A 103 60.02 5.95 -16.82
C VAL A 103 61.49 6.35 -16.88
N PRO A 104 61.96 7.27 -16.01
CA PRO A 104 63.37 7.61 -15.90
C PRO A 104 64.23 6.37 -15.63
N SER A 105 65.37 6.25 -16.31
CA SER A 105 66.26 5.07 -16.19
C SER A 105 67.07 5.03 -14.89
N LYS A 106 67.16 6.15 -14.18
CA LYS A 106 67.87 6.26 -12.90
C LYS A 106 66.90 5.97 -11.74
N CYS A 107 67.28 5.04 -10.85
CA CYS A 107 66.44 4.65 -9.70
C CYS A 107 65.91 5.82 -8.84
N PRO A 108 66.70 6.84 -8.44
CA PRO A 108 66.18 7.94 -7.61
C PRO A 108 65.11 8.75 -8.35
N ASP A 109 65.34 9.01 -9.63
CA ASP A 109 64.45 9.81 -10.48
C ASP A 109 63.17 9.03 -10.81
N ALA A 110 63.25 7.70 -10.96
CA ALA A 110 62.09 6.83 -11.17
C ALA A 110 61.15 6.79 -9.96
N VAL A 111 61.71 6.79 -8.74
CA VAL A 111 60.93 6.82 -7.49
C VAL A 111 60.21 8.17 -7.33
N GLN A 112 60.91 9.29 -7.59
CA GLN A 112 60.28 10.61 -7.58
C GLN A 112 59.19 10.73 -8.64
N TRP A 113 59.43 10.25 -9.85
CA TRP A 113 58.43 10.24 -10.92
C TRP A 113 57.17 9.44 -10.53
N GLY A 114 57.35 8.24 -9.96
CA GLY A 114 56.24 7.41 -9.50
C GLY A 114 55.42 8.07 -8.38
N ALA A 115 56.09 8.76 -7.45
CA ALA A 115 55.40 9.50 -6.39
C ALA A 115 54.58 10.68 -6.93
N ILE A 116 55.08 11.41 -7.93
CA ILE A 116 54.38 12.54 -8.56
C ILE A 116 53.15 12.06 -9.34
N GLU A 117 53.28 10.99 -10.12
CA GLU A 117 52.14 10.45 -10.88
C GLU A 117 51.09 9.77 -9.98
N ALA A 118 51.51 9.15 -8.87
CA ALA A 118 50.60 8.65 -7.85
C ALA A 118 49.83 9.78 -7.14
N ALA A 119 50.50 10.90 -6.84
CA ALA A 119 49.85 12.07 -6.25
C ALA A 119 48.81 12.68 -7.18
N LYS A 120 49.11 12.83 -8.48
CA LYS A 120 48.13 13.29 -9.48
C LYS A 120 46.91 12.38 -9.61
N LEU A 121 47.13 11.06 -9.57
CA LEU A 121 46.03 10.09 -9.60
C LEU A 121 45.14 10.21 -8.36
N ALA A 122 45.72 10.47 -7.19
CA ALA A 122 44.98 10.67 -5.95
C ALA A 122 44.17 11.98 -5.98
N GLU A 123 44.78 13.08 -6.44
CA GLU A 123 44.14 14.39 -6.54
C GLU A 123 42.94 14.35 -7.52
N LEU A 124 43.10 13.70 -8.67
CA LEU A 124 41.99 13.43 -9.60
C LEU A 124 40.88 12.57 -8.99
N TRP A 125 41.20 11.72 -8.02
CA TRP A 125 40.18 10.89 -7.37
C TRP A 125 39.41 11.68 -6.30
N GLU A 126 40.06 12.62 -5.61
CA GLU A 126 39.44 13.54 -4.66
C GLU A 126 38.60 14.62 -5.36
N GLU A 127 39.04 15.15 -6.51
CA GLU A 127 38.28 16.15 -7.29
C GLU A 127 36.98 15.60 -7.93
N ASN A 128 36.86 14.27 -8.04
CA ASN A 128 35.71 13.61 -8.66
C ASN A 128 34.85 12.82 -7.65
N GLN A 129 35.05 12.99 -6.34
CA GLN A 129 34.14 12.54 -5.28
C GLN A 129 33.14 13.63 -4.90
#